data_AF-A0A8I0TXI1-F1
#
_entry.id   AF-A0A8I0TXI1-F1
#
_cell.length_a   1.000
_cell.length_b   1.000
_cell.length_c   1.000
_cell.angle_alpha   90.00
_cell.angle_beta   90.00
_cell.angle_gamma   90.00
#
_symmetry.space_group_name_H-M   'P 1'
#
loop_
_entity.id
_entity.type
_entity.pdbx_description
1 polymer ?
#
loop_
_entity_poly.entity_id
_entity_poly.type
_entity_poly.pdbx_seq_one_letter_code
_entity_poly.pdbx_strand_id
1 'polypeptide(L)'
;MSIEPLKLRSDTGEPYLLAVPHRPITDSRLSAADVGVYMRCRWLGEICAPYGDLDWLIAELQMPPAETRASVRRLVELGYLDTAGPVEIEAITAQDIAARVRDAIEATMDELTPAERTAAARLADLVDRRRDRALEAALDAQIGRGHGLQ
;
A
#
# COMPACT_ATOMS: atom_id res chain seq x y z
N MET A 1 -6.67 40.75 9.29
CA MET A 1 -5.78 40.55 8.13
C MET A 1 -6.56 39.80 7.07
N SER A 2 -6.77 40.41 5.90
CA SER A 2 -7.50 39.82 4.78
C SER A 2 -6.56 38.88 4.02
N ILE A 3 -6.92 37.62 3.85
CA ILE A 3 -6.17 36.67 3.03
C ILE A 3 -6.55 36.96 1.58
N GLU A 4 -5.65 37.61 0.85
CA GLU A 4 -5.84 37.90 -0.57
C GLU A 4 -5.61 36.61 -1.38
N PRO A 5 -6.57 36.16 -2.22
CA PRO A 5 -6.43 34.92 -2.95
C PRO A 5 -5.36 35.03 -4.06
N LEU A 6 -4.41 34.09 -4.04
CA LEU A 6 -3.33 33.98 -5.04
C LEU A 6 -3.92 33.59 -6.40
N LYS A 7 -3.97 34.52 -7.36
CA LYS A 7 -4.37 34.24 -8.75
C LYS A 7 -3.18 33.65 -9.53
N LEU A 8 -3.22 32.33 -9.77
CA LEU A 8 -2.39 31.70 -10.79
C LEU A 8 -2.96 32.07 -12.17
N ARG A 9 -2.15 32.67 -13.05
CA ARG A 9 -2.57 33.13 -14.38
C ARG A 9 -3.02 31.93 -15.22
N SER A 10 -4.28 31.93 -15.69
CA SER A 10 -4.73 31.03 -16.75
C SER A 10 -4.86 31.86 -18.04
N ASP A 11 -4.27 31.38 -19.13
CA ASP A 11 -4.35 32.03 -20.43
C ASP A 11 -5.72 31.82 -21.12
N THR A 12 -6.68 31.19 -20.43
CA THR A 12 -8.00 30.82 -20.98
C THR A 12 -9.21 31.11 -20.07
N GLY A 13 -9.03 31.84 -18.97
CA GLY A 13 -10.14 32.52 -18.28
C GLY A 13 -11.09 31.65 -17.44
N GLU A 14 -10.92 30.33 -17.39
CA GLU A 14 -11.63 29.49 -16.41
C GLU A 14 -10.74 29.22 -15.19
N PRO A 15 -11.24 29.42 -13.95
CA PRO A 15 -10.49 29.05 -12.75
C PRO A 15 -10.48 27.52 -12.62
N TYR A 16 -9.29 26.92 -12.61
CA TYR A 16 -9.15 25.52 -12.23
C TYR A 16 -9.56 25.36 -10.76
N LEU A 17 -10.67 24.66 -10.52
CA LEU A 17 -11.06 24.20 -9.19
C LEU A 17 -10.32 22.89 -8.92
N LEU A 18 -9.18 22.98 -8.24
CA LEU A 18 -8.54 21.82 -7.63
C LEU A 18 -9.44 21.36 -6.47
N ALA A 19 -10.36 20.45 -6.79
CA ALA A 19 -11.24 19.80 -5.82
C ALA A 19 -10.43 18.79 -5.01
N VAL A 20 -9.75 19.30 -3.99
CA VAL A 20 -9.05 18.49 -3.01
C VAL A 20 -10.06 18.10 -1.94
N PRO A 21 -10.07 16.85 -1.43
CA PRO A 21 -10.97 16.46 -0.34
C PRO A 21 -10.93 17.49 0.79
N HIS A 22 -12.09 18.04 1.14
CA HIS A 22 -12.27 19.19 2.05
C HIS A 22 -11.61 19.03 3.43
N ARG A 23 -11.28 17.81 3.87
CA ARG A 23 -11.00 17.47 5.27
C ARG A 23 -9.74 18.08 5.91
N PRO A 24 -8.56 18.15 5.27
CA PRO A 24 -7.37 18.75 5.89
C PRO A 24 -7.26 20.25 5.62
N ILE A 25 -7.70 20.74 4.44
CA ILE A 25 -7.54 22.15 4.06
C ILE A 25 -8.38 23.08 4.95
N THR A 26 -9.52 22.60 5.47
CA THR A 26 -10.40 23.41 6.33
C THR A 26 -10.14 23.20 7.82
N ASP A 27 -9.18 22.36 8.22
CA ASP A 27 -8.87 22.15 9.64
C ASP A 27 -8.00 23.30 10.17
N SER A 28 -8.58 24.14 11.03
CA SER A 28 -7.91 25.28 11.63
C SER A 28 -6.73 24.91 12.54
N ARG A 29 -6.59 23.63 12.91
CA ARG A 29 -5.44 23.12 13.70
C ARG A 29 -4.21 22.91 12.82
N LEU A 30 -4.37 22.91 11.50
CA LEU A 30 -3.29 22.69 10.54
C LEU A 30 -2.78 24.03 10.00
N SER A 31 -1.45 24.17 9.95
CA SER A 31 -0.78 25.25 9.24
C SER A 31 -0.73 24.97 7.73
N ALA A 32 -0.41 25.99 6.94
CA ALA A 32 -0.17 25.82 5.51
C ALA A 32 0.95 24.81 5.21
N ALA A 33 1.96 24.71 6.09
CA ALA A 33 3.02 23.72 5.98
C ALA A 33 2.50 22.29 6.21
N ASP A 34 1.62 22.09 7.21
CA ASP A 34 1.03 20.77 7.47
C ASP A 34 0.15 20.32 6.29
N VAL A 35 -0.65 21.23 5.73
CA VAL A 35 -1.44 20.96 4.53
C VAL A 35 -0.52 20.63 3.34
N GLY A 36 0.58 21.38 3.17
CA GLY A 36 1.57 21.11 2.12
C GLY A 36 2.19 19.71 2.24
N VAL A 37 2.56 19.29 3.45
CA VAL A 37 3.07 17.93 3.72
C VAL A 37 2.00 16.88 3.40
N TYR A 38 0.78 17.05 3.89
CA TYR A 38 -0.33 16.13 3.61
C TYR A 38 -0.53 15.92 2.11
N MET A 39 -0.54 17.01 1.34
CA MET A 39 -0.79 16.98 -0.10
C MET A 39 0.33 16.29 -0.87
N ARG A 40 1.59 16.51 -0.47
CA ARG A 40 2.73 15.79 -1.06
C ARG A 40 2.74 14.32 -0.68
N CYS A 41 2.43 13.98 0.56
CA CYS A 41 2.24 12.58 0.97
C CYS A 41 1.16 11.94 0.08
N ARG A 42 -0.04 12.52 0.01
CA ARG A 42 -1.14 12.01 -0.81
C ARG A 42 -0.72 11.74 -2.26
N TRP A 43 -0.03 12.69 -2.88
CA TRP A 43 0.48 12.51 -4.25
C TRP A 43 1.51 11.38 -4.34
N LEU A 44 2.46 11.32 -3.39
CA LEU A 44 3.45 10.26 -3.34
C LEU A 44 2.80 8.88 -3.13
N GLY A 45 1.67 8.80 -2.42
CA GLY A 45 0.96 7.54 -2.16
C GLY A 45 0.29 6.95 -3.40
N GLU A 46 -0.01 7.78 -4.40
CA GLU A 46 -0.50 7.30 -5.70
C GLU A 46 0.62 6.64 -6.52
N ILE A 47 1.89 6.91 -6.18
CA ILE A 47 3.07 6.44 -6.91
C ILE A 47 3.82 5.34 -6.13
N CYS A 48 3.92 5.48 -4.81
CA CYS A 48 4.77 4.69 -3.94
C CYS A 48 4.13 4.58 -2.54
N ALA A 49 3.07 3.78 -2.44
CA ALA A 49 2.53 3.30 -1.17
C ALA A 49 2.88 1.82 -0.94
N PRO A 50 3.13 1.40 0.31
CA PRO A 50 3.21 2.22 1.52
C PRO A 50 4.46 3.13 1.53
N TYR A 51 4.35 4.30 2.19
CA TYR A 51 5.53 5.14 2.42
C TYR A 51 6.54 4.34 3.26
N GLY A 52 7.82 4.43 2.89
CA GLY A 52 8.90 3.81 3.64
C GLY A 52 9.09 4.43 5.03
N ASP A 53 10.30 4.32 5.57
CA ASP A 53 10.61 4.95 6.85
C ASP A 53 10.43 6.49 6.80
N LEU A 54 10.22 7.12 7.95
CA LEU A 54 10.00 8.57 8.02
C LEU A 54 11.21 9.36 7.51
N ASP A 55 12.43 8.88 7.69
CA ASP A 55 13.64 9.53 7.21
C ASP A 55 13.71 9.51 5.67
N TRP A 56 13.36 8.38 5.06
CA TRP A 56 13.16 8.26 3.62
C TRP A 56 12.09 9.23 3.14
N LEU A 57 10.91 9.26 3.78
CA LEU A 57 9.84 10.18 3.40
C LEU A 57 10.29 11.64 3.47
N ILE A 58 11.03 12.04 4.51
CA ILE A 58 11.55 13.40 4.65
C ILE A 58 12.53 13.74 3.52
N ALA A 59 13.42 12.81 3.17
CA ALA A 59 14.36 12.97 2.07
C ALA A 59 13.60 13.14 0.74
N GLU A 60 12.59 12.31 0.51
CA GLU A 60 11.78 12.31 -0.72
C GLU A 60 10.94 13.59 -0.85
N LEU A 61 10.39 14.08 0.25
CA LEU A 61 9.60 15.31 0.26
C LEU A 61 10.46 16.56 0.00
N GLN A 62 11.79 16.48 0.13
CA GLN A 62 12.73 17.60 -0.03
C GLN A 62 12.32 18.86 0.77
N MET A 63 11.89 18.65 2.01
CA MET A 63 11.43 19.70 2.93
C MET A 63 12.31 19.78 4.19
N PRO A 64 12.32 20.91 4.92
CA PRO A 64 13.12 21.06 6.12
C PRO A 64 12.84 19.94 7.15
N PRO A 65 13.83 19.11 7.53
CA PRO A 65 13.57 17.87 8.27
C PRO A 65 12.80 18.04 9.58
N ALA A 66 13.14 19.07 10.36
CA ALA A 66 12.50 19.33 11.65
C ALA A 66 11.02 19.74 11.48
N GLU A 67 10.74 20.57 10.48
CA GLU A 67 9.38 21.02 10.17
C GLU A 67 8.54 19.87 9.62
N THR A 68 9.09 19.09 8.69
CA THR A 68 8.41 17.91 8.12
C THR A 68 8.09 16.88 9.19
N ARG A 69 9.01 16.58 10.12
CA ARG A 69 8.73 15.66 11.23
C ARG A 69 7.59 16.16 12.12
N ALA A 70 7.60 17.45 12.45
CA ALA A 70 6.56 18.04 13.28
C ALA A 70 5.19 17.98 12.59
N SER A 71 5.16 18.24 11.27
CA SER A 71 3.94 18.17 10.47
C SER A 71 3.42 16.75 10.31
N VAL A 72 4.28 15.78 9.99
CA VAL A 72 3.89 14.37 9.91
C VAL A 72 3.34 13.88 11.25
N ARG A 73 4.00 14.19 12.37
CA ARG A 73 3.50 13.83 13.70
C ARG A 73 2.10 14.40 13.95
N ARG A 74 1.88 15.70 13.69
CA ARG A 74 0.55 16.32 13.85
C ARG A 74 -0.50 15.67 12.96
N LEU A 75 -0.16 15.38 11.71
CA LEU A 75 -1.08 14.73 10.78
C LEU A 75 -1.47 13.32 11.24
N VAL A 76 -0.54 12.58 11.86
CA VAL A 76 -0.83 11.28 12.49
C VAL A 76 -1.73 11.45 13.71
N GLU A 77 -1.38 12.36 14.63
CA GLU A 77 -2.17 12.64 15.84
C GLU A 77 -3.61 13.06 15.52
N LEU A 78 -3.81 13.73 14.39
CA LEU A 78 -5.12 14.19 13.92
C LEU A 78 -5.85 13.18 13.03
N GLY A 79 -5.25 12.01 12.74
CA GLY A 79 -5.85 10.93 11.95
C GLY A 79 -5.90 11.21 10.44
N TYR A 80 -5.03 12.08 9.93
CA TYR A 80 -4.88 12.34 8.49
C TYR A 80 -3.83 11.44 7.82
N LEU A 81 -2.90 10.90 8.60
CA LEU A 81 -1.92 9.89 8.18
C LEU A 81 -1.95 8.74 9.18
N ASP A 82 -1.75 7.53 8.68
CA ASP A 82 -1.63 6.33 9.52
C ASP A 82 -0.17 5.90 9.61
N THR A 83 0.22 5.33 10.75
CA THR A 83 1.51 4.67 10.93
C THR A 83 1.28 3.17 10.95
N ALA A 84 2.01 2.43 10.11
CA ALA A 84 2.01 0.98 10.12
C ALA A 84 3.28 0.44 10.78
N GLY A 85 3.15 -0.57 11.63
CA GLY A 85 4.28 -1.34 12.15
C GLY A 85 4.91 -2.21 11.06
N PRO A 86 6.13 -2.74 11.26
CA PRO A 86 6.83 -3.55 10.25
C PRO A 86 6.04 -4.80 9.83
N VAL A 87 5.34 -5.44 10.78
CA VAL A 87 4.49 -6.61 10.50
C VAL A 87 3.27 -6.22 9.66
N GLU A 88 2.70 -5.04 9.92
CA GLU A 88 1.56 -4.54 9.15
C GLU A 88 1.97 -4.16 7.74
N ILE A 89 3.17 -3.57 7.55
CA ILE A 89 3.73 -3.28 6.23
C ILE A 89 3.97 -4.57 5.43
N GLU A 90 4.52 -5.61 6.07
CA GLU A 90 4.72 -6.91 5.41
C GLU A 90 3.39 -7.52 4.98
N ALA A 91 2.37 -7.49 5.85
CA ALA A 91 1.03 -7.97 5.53
C ALA A 91 0.38 -7.19 4.37
N ILE A 92 0.45 -5.85 4.40
CA ILE A 92 -0.06 -4.99 3.31
C ILE A 92 0.64 -5.32 2.00
N THR A 93 1.97 -5.41 2.03
CA THR A 93 2.77 -5.71 0.84
C THR A 93 2.45 -7.11 0.29
N ALA A 94 2.34 -8.11 1.17
CA ALA A 94 1.99 -9.47 0.78
C ALA A 94 0.59 -9.53 0.16
N GLN A 95 -0.36 -8.76 0.70
CA GLN A 95 -1.72 -8.68 0.17
C GLN A 95 -1.76 -8.01 -1.20
N ASP A 96 -1.03 -6.91 -1.40
CA ASP A 96 -0.92 -6.23 -2.69
C ASP A 96 -0.26 -7.12 -3.76
N ILE A 97 0.81 -7.82 -3.39
CA ILE A 97 1.45 -8.80 -4.29
C ILE A 97 0.48 -9.94 -4.63
N ALA A 98 -0.23 -10.48 -3.63
CA ALA A 98 -1.19 -11.55 -3.85
C ALA A 98 -2.35 -11.10 -4.76
N ALA A 99 -2.80 -9.85 -4.66
CA ALA A 99 -3.80 -9.27 -5.55
C ALA A 99 -3.26 -9.19 -6.99
N ARG A 100 -2.06 -8.63 -7.20
CA ARG A 100 -1.45 -8.54 -8.54
C ARG A 100 -1.22 -9.91 -9.19
N VAL A 101 -0.80 -10.91 -8.40
CA VAL A 101 -0.65 -12.28 -8.88
C VAL A 101 -2.01 -12.86 -9.29
N ARG A 102 -3.05 -12.61 -8.50
CA ARG A 102 -4.41 -13.05 -8.83
C ARG A 102 -4.89 -12.42 -10.13
N ASP A 103 -4.73 -11.12 -10.30
CA ASP A 103 -5.14 -10.40 -11.52
C ASP A 103 -4.40 -10.94 -12.75
N ALA A 104 -3.09 -11.24 -12.62
CA ALA A 104 -2.31 -11.84 -13.70
C ALA A 104 -2.77 -13.27 -14.04
N ILE A 105 -3.12 -14.07 -13.02
CA ILE A 105 -3.69 -15.41 -13.22
C ILE A 105 -5.04 -15.30 -13.93
N GLU A 106 -5.91 -14.38 -13.50
CA GLU A 106 -7.23 -14.18 -14.11
C GLU A 106 -7.12 -13.76 -15.57
N ALA A 107 -6.25 -12.79 -15.89
CA ALA A 107 -5.96 -12.38 -17.26
C ALA A 107 -5.46 -13.57 -18.12
N THR A 108 -4.59 -14.41 -17.56
CA THR A 108 -4.10 -15.61 -18.26
C THR A 108 -5.22 -16.63 -18.47
N MET A 109 -6.09 -16.84 -17.47
CA MET A 109 -7.22 -17.77 -17.54
C MET A 109 -8.28 -17.32 -18.54
N ASP A 110 -8.43 -16.01 -18.76
CA ASP A 110 -9.35 -15.46 -19.75
C ASP A 110 -8.93 -15.76 -21.19
N GLU A 111 -7.63 -15.85 -21.46
CA GLU A 111 -7.09 -16.22 -22.76
C GLU A 111 -7.29 -17.72 -23.09
N LEU A 112 -7.56 -18.55 -22.08
CA LEU A 112 -7.74 -19.99 -22.26
C LEU A 112 -9.14 -20.35 -22.78
N THR A 113 -9.19 -21.34 -23.66
CA THR A 113 -10.44 -21.99 -24.04
C THR A 113 -11.07 -22.75 -22.86
N PRO A 114 -12.38 -23.05 -22.88
CA PRO A 114 -13.03 -23.81 -21.80
C PRO A 114 -12.38 -25.17 -21.52
N ALA A 115 -11.86 -25.85 -22.55
CA ALA A 115 -11.17 -27.13 -22.40
C ALA A 115 -9.83 -26.96 -21.69
N GLU A 116 -9.06 -25.93 -22.02
CA GLU A 116 -7.77 -25.62 -21.39
C GLU A 116 -7.96 -25.18 -19.93
N ARG A 117 -8.97 -24.36 -19.62
CA ARG A 117 -9.32 -24.01 -18.23
C ARG A 117 -9.64 -25.25 -17.40
N THR A 118 -10.39 -26.19 -17.98
CA THR A 118 -10.72 -27.47 -17.32
C THR A 118 -9.48 -28.32 -17.07
N ALA A 119 -8.54 -28.36 -18.02
CA ALA A 119 -7.27 -29.06 -17.86
C ALA A 119 -6.38 -28.40 -16.79
N ALA A 120 -6.31 -27.07 -16.76
CA ALA A 120 -5.57 -26.30 -15.77
C ALA A 120 -6.11 -26.54 -14.34
N ALA A 121 -7.44 -26.54 -14.16
CA ALA A 121 -8.07 -26.84 -12.87
C ALA A 121 -7.71 -28.26 -12.37
N ARG A 122 -7.76 -29.26 -13.27
CA ARG A 122 -7.37 -30.65 -12.92
C ARG A 122 -5.89 -30.76 -12.54
N LEU A 123 -5.03 -29.99 -13.20
CA LEU A 123 -3.60 -29.94 -12.86
C LEU A 123 -3.38 -29.31 -11.49
N ALA A 124 -4.08 -28.21 -11.17
CA ALA A 124 -4.02 -27.58 -9.86
C ALA A 124 -4.42 -28.56 -8.74
N ASP A 125 -5.54 -29.27 -8.90
CA ASP A 125 -5.99 -30.31 -7.96
C ASP A 125 -4.93 -31.42 -7.75
N LEU A 126 -4.25 -31.84 -8.82
CA LEU A 126 -3.21 -32.86 -8.76
C LEU A 126 -1.97 -32.35 -8.00
N VAL A 127 -1.60 -31.09 -8.20
CA VAL A 127 -0.48 -30.44 -7.50
C VAL A 127 -0.79 -30.32 -6.00
N ASP A 128 -2.00 -29.88 -5.64
CA ASP A 128 -2.42 -29.75 -4.23
C ASP A 128 -2.40 -31.09 -3.52
N ARG A 129 -3.00 -32.13 -4.11
CA ARG A 129 -2.95 -33.49 -3.54
C ARG A 129 -1.54 -34.07 -3.45
N ARG A 130 -0.60 -33.63 -4.29
CA ARG A 130 0.81 -34.03 -4.19
C ARG A 130 1.49 -33.29 -3.04
N ARG A 131 1.19 -32.01 -2.86
CA ARG A 131 1.72 -31.18 -1.77
C ARG A 131 1.26 -31.70 -0.41
N ASP A 132 -0.02 -32.00 -0.26
CA ASP A 132 -0.60 -32.49 1.01
C ASP A 132 0.03 -33.81 1.42
N ARG A 133 0.13 -34.77 0.49
CA ARG A 133 0.83 -36.04 0.74
C ARG A 133 2.30 -35.86 1.13
N ALA A 134 2.98 -34.86 0.55
CA ALA A 134 4.36 -34.58 0.90
C ALA A 134 4.49 -33.96 2.31
N LEU A 135 3.53 -33.11 2.71
CA LEU A 135 3.45 -32.54 4.05
C LEU A 135 3.15 -33.61 5.10
N GLU A 136 2.17 -34.49 4.84
CA GLU A 136 1.84 -35.63 5.69
C GLU A 136 3.06 -36.56 5.88
N ALA A 137 3.72 -36.94 4.78
CA ALA A 137 4.92 -37.78 4.85
C ALA A 137 6.08 -37.11 5.60
N ALA A 138 6.25 -35.79 5.47
CA ALA A 138 7.28 -35.05 6.20
C ALA A 138 6.98 -34.98 7.71
N LEU A 139 5.71 -34.84 8.08
CA LEU A 139 5.24 -34.84 9.47
C LEU A 139 5.43 -36.23 10.11
N ASP A 140 5.03 -37.30 9.42
CA ASP A 140 5.22 -38.68 9.86
C ASP A 140 6.70 -39.02 10.07
N ALA A 141 7.57 -38.55 9.16
CA ALA A 141 9.02 -38.72 9.27
C ALA A 141 9.67 -37.90 10.41
N GLN A 142 9.04 -36.82 10.88
CA GLN A 142 9.48 -36.08 12.07
C GLN A 142 9.02 -36.78 13.36
N ILE A 143 7.78 -37.26 13.41
CA ILE A 143 7.23 -38.00 14.56
C ILE A 143 8.01 -39.31 14.76
N GLY A 144 8.27 -40.07 13.68
CA GLY A 144 9.08 -41.29 13.74
C GLY A 144 10.53 -41.08 14.20
N ARG A 145 11.10 -39.89 13.96
CA ARG A 145 12.44 -39.52 14.47
C ARG A 145 12.44 -39.09 15.94
N GLY A 146 11.33 -38.55 16.44
CA GLY A 146 11.17 -38.21 17.86
C GLY A 146 11.01 -39.42 18.78
N HIS A 147 10.49 -40.54 18.26
CA HIS A 147 10.29 -41.80 19.01
C HIS A 147 11.46 -42.79 18.93
N GLY A 148 12.53 -42.47 18.18
CA GLY A 148 13.72 -43.33 18.00
C GLY A 148 14.90 -43.04 18.94
N LEU A 149 14.71 -42.20 19.97
CA LEU A 149 15.75 -41.84 20.96
C LEU A 149 15.33 -42.21 22.41
N GLN A 150 14.89 -43.44 22.62
CA GLN A 150 14.84 -44.06 23.96
C GLN A 150 15.62 -45.36 23.99
#